data_AF-A0A1Y5PBH8-F1
#
_entry.id   AF-A0A1Y5PBH8-F1
#
_cell.length_a   1.000
_cell.length_b   1.000
_cell.length_c   1.000
_cell.angle_alpha   90.00
_cell.angle_beta   90.00
_cell.angle_gamma   90.00
#
_symmetry.space_group_name_H-M   'P 1'
#
loop_
_entity.id
_entity.type
_entity.pdbx_description
1 polymer ?
#
loop_
_entity_poly.entity_id
_entity_poly.type
_entity_poly.pdbx_seq_one_letter_code
_entity_poly.pdbx_strand_id
1 'polypeptide(L)'
;MTGAPTACPYCGADLDGTGTCARCGGVTTPIALTGWRPDPTARYEGRYYVAGRPTQRVRNGRSEAGDPTGGQMLPAYVEVPAARSSIRATWLATGVTTAVIVMVGAVIGALLWARHRPGQPPEIDYVQALETAGLMNQFNSEANAVAHGHDVCAQLEHGGPQQGLLADKIAVDAFCPQFNPGFRILESAKISGVFVLTDSLGTGSIEADDQTCHGTDGYADVGRSTPVTVKNGKGEVLTSTSLGPGTGNSATCTFSFTFPITEGQDRYVVSVGRRGEFSYSFEQLRSHGVQIRLGR
;
A
#
# COMPACT_ATOMS: atom_id res chain seq x y z
N MET A 1 5.29 12.31 36.64
CA MET A 1 5.81 10.97 37.03
C MET A 1 4.62 10.17 37.54
N THR A 2 3.91 9.49 36.67
CA THR A 2 2.83 8.57 37.02
C THR A 2 3.46 7.26 37.48
N GLY A 3 3.27 6.89 38.76
CA GLY A 3 3.78 5.63 39.29
C GLY A 3 3.28 4.44 38.48
N ALA A 4 4.13 3.44 38.27
CA ALA A 4 3.74 2.20 37.62
C ALA A 4 2.55 1.58 38.36
N PRO A 5 1.53 1.06 37.64
CA PRO A 5 0.38 0.44 38.29
C PRO A 5 0.84 -0.76 39.14
N THR A 6 0.48 -0.77 40.42
CA THR A 6 0.81 -1.86 41.35
C THR A 6 -0.07 -3.10 41.16
N ALA A 7 -1.18 -2.96 40.44
CA ALA A 7 -2.13 -4.04 40.18
C ALA A 7 -2.45 -4.15 38.68
N CYS A 8 -2.70 -5.37 38.22
CA CYS A 8 -3.07 -5.70 36.86
C CYS A 8 -4.41 -5.04 36.50
N PRO A 9 -4.48 -4.20 35.45
CA PRO A 9 -5.72 -3.51 35.07
C PRO A 9 -6.82 -4.45 34.57
N TYR A 10 -6.50 -5.72 34.31
CA TYR A 10 -7.41 -6.69 33.72
C TYR A 10 -8.10 -7.59 34.77
N CYS A 11 -7.40 -7.95 35.84
CA CYS A 11 -7.92 -8.87 36.86
C CYS A 11 -7.69 -8.41 38.31
N GLY A 12 -7.00 -7.28 38.52
CA GLY A 12 -6.70 -6.74 39.85
C GLY A 12 -5.61 -7.48 40.63
N ALA A 13 -4.98 -8.52 40.06
CA ALA A 13 -3.89 -9.24 40.70
C ALA A 13 -2.58 -8.45 40.68
N ASP A 14 -1.67 -8.73 41.62
CA ASP A 14 -0.36 -8.08 41.69
C ASP A 14 0.48 -8.34 40.43
N LEU A 15 1.28 -7.34 40.04
CA LEU A 15 2.26 -7.44 38.96
C LEU A 15 3.62 -7.79 39.52
N ASP A 16 4.38 -8.61 38.80
CA ASP A 16 5.79 -8.84 39.12
C ASP A 16 6.66 -7.61 38.78
N GLY A 17 7.94 -7.67 39.14
CA GLY A 17 8.89 -6.57 38.90
C GLY A 17 9.11 -6.21 37.42
N THR A 18 8.58 -6.99 36.48
CA THR A 18 8.62 -6.72 35.04
C THR A 18 7.30 -6.15 34.50
N GLY A 19 6.31 -5.95 35.37
CA GLY A 19 4.96 -5.53 34.97
C GLY A 19 4.14 -6.67 34.37
N THR A 20 4.46 -7.93 34.69
CA THR A 20 3.77 -9.11 34.17
C THR A 20 2.84 -9.69 35.23
N CYS A 21 1.60 -9.98 34.83
CA CYS A 21 0.61 -10.65 35.66
C CYS A 21 0.72 -12.16 35.44
N ALA A 22 0.86 -12.97 36.49
CA ALA A 22 0.90 -14.43 36.37
C ALA A 22 -0.35 -15.05 35.70
N ARG A 23 -1.49 -14.35 35.76
CA ARG A 23 -2.75 -14.76 35.13
C ARG A 23 -2.99 -14.16 33.75
N CYS A 24 -2.49 -12.94 33.49
CA CYS A 24 -2.85 -12.16 32.31
C CYS A 24 -1.67 -11.84 31.39
N GLY A 25 -0.44 -12.19 31.76
CA GLY A 25 0.77 -11.87 31.01
C GLY A 25 1.23 -10.41 31.19
N GLY A 26 2.13 -9.98 30.30
CA GLY A 26 2.78 -8.66 30.35
C GLY A 26 1.79 -7.51 30.17
N VAL A 27 1.81 -6.53 31.07
CA VAL A 27 0.99 -5.30 31.01
C VAL A 27 1.66 -4.21 30.16
N THR A 28 2.94 -4.38 29.82
CA THR A 28 3.77 -3.42 29.07
C THR A 28 3.85 -3.71 27.57
N THR A 29 3.29 -4.82 27.09
CA THR A 29 3.17 -5.12 25.67
C THR A 29 1.96 -4.39 25.07
N PRO A 30 2.04 -3.76 23.89
CA PRO A 30 0.87 -3.20 23.21
C PRO A 30 -0.08 -4.35 22.79
N ILE A 31 -1.01 -4.75 23.66
CA ILE A 31 -1.97 -5.81 23.34
C ILE A 31 -3.10 -5.20 22.52
N ALA A 32 -3.30 -5.70 21.29
CA ALA A 32 -4.41 -5.30 20.42
C ALA A 32 -5.75 -5.30 21.19
N LEU A 33 -6.45 -4.16 21.22
CA LEU A 33 -7.67 -3.96 22.02
C LEU A 33 -8.76 -5.00 21.73
N THR A 34 -8.76 -5.58 20.54
CA THR A 34 -9.69 -6.64 20.13
C THR A 34 -8.91 -7.90 19.79
N GLY A 35 -9.39 -9.07 20.24
CA GLY A 35 -8.77 -10.36 19.93
C GLY A 35 -8.87 -11.39 21.04
N TRP A 36 -8.38 -12.60 20.76
CA TRP A 36 -8.30 -13.70 21.73
C TRP A 36 -7.14 -13.50 22.68
N ARG A 37 -7.40 -13.64 23.99
CA ARG A 37 -6.40 -13.56 25.06
C ARG A 37 -6.62 -14.73 26.04
N PRO A 38 -5.64 -15.10 26.87
CA PRO A 38 -5.86 -16.08 27.93
C PRO A 38 -7.09 -15.70 28.78
N ASP A 39 -7.97 -16.67 29.04
CA ASP A 39 -9.18 -16.39 29.83
C ASP A 39 -8.80 -16.08 31.28
N PRO A 40 -9.07 -14.88 31.82
CA PRO A 40 -8.71 -14.54 33.19
C PRO A 40 -9.45 -15.37 34.25
N THR A 41 -10.56 -16.00 33.87
CA THR A 41 -11.31 -16.91 34.75
C THR A 41 -10.69 -18.31 34.84
N ALA A 42 -9.70 -18.63 33.99
CA ALA A 42 -9.08 -19.95 33.85
C ALA A 42 -10.07 -21.10 33.57
N ARG A 43 -11.29 -20.79 33.10
CA ARG A 43 -12.31 -21.79 32.73
C ARG A 43 -12.09 -22.35 31.33
N TYR A 44 -11.43 -21.57 30.48
CA TYR A 44 -11.13 -21.87 29.08
C TYR A 44 -9.71 -21.42 28.73
N GLU A 45 -9.18 -21.91 27.61
CA GLU A 45 -7.85 -21.53 27.12
C GLU A 45 -7.79 -20.04 26.75
N GLY A 46 -8.85 -19.51 26.13
CA GLY A 46 -8.91 -18.10 25.76
C GLY A 46 -10.29 -17.48 25.81
N ARG A 47 -10.33 -16.17 26.03
CA ARG A 47 -11.52 -15.30 25.99
C ARG A 47 -11.33 -14.21 24.95
N TYR A 48 -12.40 -13.90 24.23
CA TYR A 48 -12.39 -12.86 23.22
C TYR A 48 -12.63 -11.49 23.86
N TYR A 49 -11.85 -10.50 23.45
CA TYR A 49 -11.94 -9.11 23.89
C TYR A 49 -12.39 -8.22 22.74
N VAL A 50 -13.18 -7.20 23.04
CA VAL A 50 -13.60 -6.14 22.12
C VAL A 50 -13.30 -4.79 22.75
N ALA A 51 -12.50 -3.96 22.09
CA ALA A 51 -12.13 -2.63 22.59
C ALA A 51 -11.59 -2.65 24.05
N GLY A 52 -10.84 -3.68 24.41
CA GLY A 52 -10.24 -3.89 25.73
C GLY A 52 -11.18 -4.55 26.75
N ARG A 53 -12.45 -4.81 26.40
CA ARG A 53 -13.44 -5.40 27.31
C ARG A 53 -13.64 -6.89 27.06
N PRO A 54 -13.69 -7.73 28.12
CA PRO A 54 -13.91 -9.15 27.97
C PRO A 54 -15.34 -9.46 27.51
N THR A 55 -15.50 -10.51 26.70
CA THR A 55 -16.81 -10.96 26.22
C THR A 55 -17.17 -12.34 26.76
N GLN A 56 -18.38 -12.81 26.49
CA GLN A 56 -18.78 -14.19 26.78
C GLN A 56 -18.18 -15.23 25.83
N ARG A 57 -17.50 -14.84 24.74
CA ARG A 57 -16.90 -15.80 23.81
C ARG A 57 -15.61 -16.36 24.38
N VAL A 58 -15.54 -17.67 24.45
CA VAL A 58 -14.40 -18.44 24.97
C VAL A 58 -13.97 -19.49 23.96
N ARG A 59 -12.73 -19.98 24.05
CA ARG A 59 -12.21 -21.04 23.20
C ARG A 59 -11.35 -22.04 23.97
N ASN A 60 -11.33 -23.28 23.48
CA ASN A 60 -10.35 -24.32 23.79
C ASN A 60 -9.80 -24.86 22.47
N GLY A 61 -8.53 -24.57 22.17
CA GLY A 61 -7.91 -24.80 20.87
C GLY A 61 -8.69 -24.10 19.76
N ARG A 62 -9.29 -24.89 18.86
CA ARG A 62 -10.10 -24.41 17.72
C ARG A 62 -11.61 -24.36 18.02
N SER A 63 -12.05 -24.86 19.17
CA SER A 63 -13.47 -24.90 19.53
C SER A 63 -13.87 -23.64 20.28
N GLU A 64 -14.89 -22.94 19.80
CA GLU A 64 -15.43 -21.73 20.43
C GLU A 64 -16.78 -22.01 21.11
N ALA A 65 -17.03 -21.35 22.23
CA ALA A 65 -18.27 -21.45 23.00
C ALA A 65 -18.64 -20.12 23.66
N GLY A 66 -19.82 -20.07 24.29
CA GLY A 66 -20.24 -18.99 25.17
C GLY A 66 -20.12 -19.39 26.64
N ASP A 67 -19.52 -18.54 27.45
CA ASP A 67 -19.40 -18.66 28.91
C ASP A 67 -19.93 -17.39 29.58
N PRO A 68 -21.26 -17.23 29.67
CA PRO A 68 -21.89 -16.10 30.35
C PRO A 68 -21.55 -16.06 31.85
N THR A 69 -21.42 -17.24 32.49
CA THR A 69 -21.04 -17.33 33.91
C THR A 69 -19.65 -16.77 34.17
N GLY A 70 -18.62 -17.16 33.41
CA GLY A 70 -17.30 -16.57 33.56
C GLY A 70 -17.22 -15.13 33.06
N GLY A 71 -18.03 -14.75 32.06
CA GLY A 71 -18.16 -13.35 31.63
C GLY A 71 -18.58 -12.43 32.77
N GLN A 72 -19.62 -12.82 33.53
CA GLN A 72 -20.13 -12.06 34.68
C GLN A 72 -19.12 -11.91 35.84
N MET A 73 -18.08 -12.75 35.90
CA MET A 73 -17.02 -12.64 36.89
C MET A 73 -16.00 -11.52 36.57
N LEU A 74 -16.04 -10.96 35.36
CA LEU A 74 -15.05 -10.01 34.88
C LEU A 74 -15.56 -8.56 34.92
N PRO A 75 -14.71 -7.60 35.34
CA PRO A 75 -15.08 -6.20 35.35
C PRO A 75 -15.30 -5.70 33.91
N ALA A 76 -16.33 -4.86 33.74
CA ALA A 76 -16.67 -4.22 32.47
C ALA A 76 -16.91 -5.20 31.29
N TYR A 77 -17.35 -6.43 31.57
CA TYR A 77 -17.67 -7.42 30.55
C TYR A 77 -18.81 -6.96 29.62
N VAL A 78 -18.79 -7.41 28.38
CA VAL A 78 -19.80 -7.09 27.36
C VAL A 78 -20.40 -8.37 26.81
N GLU A 79 -21.73 -8.47 26.85
CA GLU A 79 -22.45 -9.56 26.20
C GLU A 79 -22.41 -9.37 24.69
N VAL A 80 -21.76 -10.31 24.00
CA VAL A 80 -21.75 -10.36 22.53
C VAL A 80 -22.62 -11.54 22.11
N PRO A 81 -23.69 -11.34 21.31
CA PRO A 81 -24.58 -12.41 20.91
C PRO A 81 -23.79 -13.60 20.34
N ALA A 82 -24.00 -14.80 20.91
CA ALA A 82 -23.47 -16.01 20.29
C ALA A 82 -24.15 -16.19 18.92
N ALA A 83 -23.38 -16.55 17.89
CA ALA A 83 -23.92 -16.95 16.60
C ALA A 83 -24.72 -18.24 16.81
N ARG A 84 -26.04 -18.13 17.04
CA ARG A 84 -26.93 -19.28 17.19
C ARG A 84 -27.23 -19.85 15.80
N SER A 85 -26.60 -20.97 15.46
CA SER A 85 -27.13 -21.90 14.46
C SER A 85 -28.26 -22.73 15.07
N SER A 86 -29.29 -22.98 14.27
CA SER A 86 -30.51 -23.75 14.55
C SER A 86 -31.68 -22.98 15.19
N ILE A 87 -32.60 -22.55 14.33
CA ILE A 87 -33.98 -22.27 14.72
C ILE A 87 -34.77 -23.53 14.36
N ARG A 88 -35.15 -24.31 15.38
CA ARG A 88 -36.23 -25.29 15.26
C ARG A 88 -37.54 -24.51 15.16
N ALA A 89 -38.26 -24.72 14.07
CA ALA A 89 -39.61 -24.24 13.89
C ALA A 89 -40.56 -25.02 14.81
N THR A 90 -41.43 -24.32 15.53
CA THR A 90 -42.61 -24.92 16.15
C THR A 90 -43.79 -24.01 15.86
N TRP A 91 -44.78 -24.58 15.19
CA TRP A 91 -46.07 -23.98 14.87
C TRP A 91 -46.94 -23.89 16.13
N LEU A 92 -47.67 -22.77 16.31
CA LEU A 92 -49.14 -22.71 16.24
C LEU A 92 -49.71 -21.36 16.76
N ALA A 93 -50.41 -20.67 15.85
CA ALA A 93 -51.67 -19.91 15.96
C ALA A 93 -51.96 -18.97 17.15
N THR A 94 -52.08 -17.66 16.84
CA THR A 94 -53.24 -16.74 17.02
C THR A 94 -52.74 -15.37 16.54
N GLY A 95 -53.40 -14.54 15.72
CA GLY A 95 -54.81 -14.34 15.42
C GLY A 95 -55.04 -12.83 15.44
N VAL A 96 -54.98 -12.19 14.26
CA VAL A 96 -55.37 -10.78 13.96
C VAL A 96 -54.45 -9.67 14.51
N THR A 97 -53.37 -9.37 13.77
CA THR A 97 -52.72 -8.02 13.61
C THR A 97 -51.49 -8.12 12.67
N THR A 98 -51.57 -8.91 11.60
CA THR A 98 -50.39 -9.37 10.83
C THR A 98 -50.24 -8.78 9.42
N ALA A 99 -50.83 -7.62 9.12
CA ALA A 99 -50.57 -6.94 7.85
C ALA A 99 -49.47 -5.87 7.98
N VAL A 100 -49.51 -5.05 9.03
CA VAL A 100 -48.56 -3.92 9.19
C VAL A 100 -47.20 -4.39 9.72
N ILE A 101 -47.15 -5.33 10.67
CA ILE A 101 -45.89 -5.84 11.23
C ILE A 101 -45.13 -6.70 10.22
N VAL A 102 -45.84 -7.42 9.33
CA VAL A 102 -45.19 -8.20 8.25
C VAL A 102 -44.65 -7.25 7.18
N MET A 103 -45.35 -6.18 6.84
CA MET A 103 -44.86 -5.16 5.90
C MET A 103 -43.65 -4.39 6.47
N VAL A 104 -43.71 -3.97 7.74
CA VAL A 104 -42.59 -3.29 8.41
C VAL A 104 -41.41 -4.25 8.62
N GLY A 105 -41.67 -5.50 9.00
CA GLY A 105 -40.66 -6.54 9.12
C GLY A 105 -40.04 -6.93 7.78
N ALA A 106 -40.81 -6.93 6.69
CA ALA A 106 -40.31 -7.15 5.33
C ALA A 106 -39.51 -5.95 4.81
N VAL A 107 -39.92 -4.72 5.13
CA VAL A 107 -39.17 -3.50 4.79
C VAL A 107 -37.88 -3.41 5.58
N ILE A 108 -37.91 -3.65 6.90
CA ILE A 108 -36.72 -3.70 7.74
C ILE A 108 -35.83 -4.88 7.34
N GLY A 109 -36.41 -6.04 7.04
CA GLY A 109 -35.70 -7.21 6.52
C GLY A 109 -35.05 -6.95 5.16
N ALA A 110 -35.74 -6.27 4.24
CA ALA A 110 -35.21 -5.87 2.94
C ALA A 110 -34.13 -4.79 3.07
N LEU A 111 -34.27 -3.84 4.00
CA LEU A 111 -33.26 -2.81 4.27
C LEU A 111 -32.01 -3.40 4.94
N LEU A 112 -32.17 -4.35 5.86
CA LEU A 112 -31.06 -5.07 6.49
C LEU A 112 -30.39 -6.02 5.50
N TRP A 113 -31.16 -6.70 4.64
CA TRP A 113 -30.63 -7.56 3.59
C TRP A 113 -29.95 -6.77 2.46
N ALA A 114 -30.44 -5.57 2.12
CA ALA A 114 -29.75 -4.65 1.23
C ALA A 114 -28.42 -4.16 1.82
N ARG A 115 -28.35 -3.95 3.15
CA ARG A 115 -27.10 -3.64 3.87
C ARG A 115 -26.14 -4.82 4.01
N HIS A 116 -26.65 -6.05 3.96
CA HIS A 116 -25.87 -7.30 4.06
C HIS A 116 -25.82 -8.05 2.74
N ARG A 117 -26.07 -7.38 1.59
CA ARG A 117 -25.74 -8.01 0.31
C ARG A 117 -24.28 -8.40 0.39
N PRO A 118 -23.91 -9.67 0.17
CA PRO A 118 -22.52 -9.99 -0.03
C PRO A 118 -22.05 -9.03 -1.12
N GLY A 119 -21.07 -8.19 -0.79
CA GLY A 119 -20.42 -7.34 -1.77
C GLY A 119 -20.00 -8.22 -2.95
N GLN A 120 -19.90 -7.63 -4.12
CA GLN A 120 -19.25 -8.34 -5.21
C GLN A 120 -17.87 -8.82 -4.72
N PRO A 121 -17.38 -9.98 -5.23
CA PRO A 121 -16.03 -10.41 -4.93
C PRO A 121 -15.07 -9.21 -5.08
N PRO A 122 -14.16 -8.98 -4.12
CA PRO A 122 -13.31 -7.78 -4.10
C PRO A 122 -12.49 -7.63 -5.38
N GLU A 123 -12.24 -8.73 -6.10
CA GLU A 123 -11.59 -8.75 -7.40
C GLU A 123 -12.38 -7.97 -8.46
N ILE A 124 -13.72 -8.05 -8.45
CA ILE A 124 -14.57 -7.33 -9.41
C ILE A 124 -14.51 -5.82 -9.13
N ASP A 125 -14.67 -5.44 -7.87
CA ASP A 125 -14.63 -4.03 -7.46
C ASP A 125 -13.24 -3.43 -7.74
N TYR A 126 -12.18 -4.22 -7.52
CA TYR A 126 -10.80 -3.85 -7.82
C TYR A 126 -10.56 -3.62 -9.32
N VAL A 127 -10.95 -4.56 -10.18
CA VAL A 127 -10.80 -4.41 -11.64
C VAL A 127 -11.60 -3.21 -12.14
N GLN A 128 -12.83 -3.03 -11.67
CA GLN A 128 -13.65 -1.88 -12.03
C GLN A 128 -13.03 -0.55 -11.58
N ALA A 129 -12.40 -0.51 -10.40
CA ALA A 129 -11.68 0.67 -9.93
C ALA A 129 -10.45 0.98 -10.80
N LEU A 130 -9.70 -0.03 -11.24
CA LEU A 130 -8.59 0.14 -12.18
C LEU A 130 -9.05 0.65 -13.55
N GLU A 131 -10.16 0.13 -14.08
CA GLU A 131 -10.77 0.62 -15.32
C GLU A 131 -11.17 2.09 -15.21
N THR A 132 -11.86 2.44 -14.13
CA THR A 132 -12.31 3.82 -13.86
C THR A 132 -11.13 4.78 -13.73
N ALA A 133 -10.01 4.32 -13.16
CA ALA A 133 -8.78 5.08 -13.05
C ALA A 133 -7.94 5.10 -14.34
N GLY A 134 -8.34 4.36 -15.39
CA GLY A 134 -7.61 4.25 -16.64
C GLY A 134 -6.27 3.52 -16.53
N LEU A 135 -6.12 2.63 -15.54
CA LEU A 135 -4.86 1.95 -15.22
C LEU A 135 -4.76 0.54 -15.81
N MET A 136 -5.83 0.04 -16.41
CA MET A 136 -5.85 -1.31 -17.00
C MET A 136 -4.81 -1.50 -18.12
N ASN A 137 -4.37 -0.42 -18.77
CA ASN A 137 -3.31 -0.46 -19.77
C ASN A 137 -1.92 -0.83 -19.20
N GLN A 138 -1.76 -0.84 -17.88
CA GLN A 138 -0.53 -1.29 -17.21
C GLN A 138 -0.45 -2.81 -17.06
N PHE A 139 -1.57 -3.51 -17.30
CA PHE A 139 -1.68 -4.95 -17.12
C PHE A 139 -2.02 -5.63 -18.46
N ASN A 140 -1.45 -6.83 -18.67
CA ASN A 140 -1.71 -7.60 -19.88
C ASN A 140 -3.12 -8.23 -19.89
N SER A 141 -3.74 -8.39 -18.73
CA SER A 141 -5.09 -8.95 -18.54
C SER A 141 -5.65 -8.59 -17.17
N GLU A 142 -6.96 -8.74 -16.98
CA GLU A 142 -7.61 -8.63 -15.66
C GLU A 142 -7.03 -9.62 -14.64
N ALA A 143 -6.75 -10.86 -15.06
CA ALA A 143 -6.15 -11.87 -14.21
C ALA A 143 -4.75 -11.44 -13.71
N ASN A 144 -3.94 -10.82 -14.58
CA ASN A 144 -2.65 -10.26 -14.19
C ASN A 144 -2.82 -9.09 -13.22
N ALA A 145 -3.82 -8.24 -13.41
CA ALA A 145 -4.10 -7.13 -12.51
C ALA A 145 -4.50 -7.64 -11.11
N VAL A 146 -5.38 -8.64 -11.04
CA VAL A 146 -5.81 -9.25 -9.77
C VAL A 146 -4.64 -9.95 -9.07
N ALA A 147 -3.84 -10.72 -9.82
CA ALA A 147 -2.63 -11.35 -9.28
C ALA A 147 -1.66 -10.31 -8.69
N HIS A 148 -1.41 -9.22 -9.43
CA HIS A 148 -0.61 -8.09 -8.92
C HIS A 148 -1.19 -7.50 -7.63
N GLY A 149 -2.51 -7.31 -7.58
CA GLY A 149 -3.16 -6.77 -6.38
C GLY A 149 -2.98 -7.66 -5.14
N HIS A 150 -3.06 -8.98 -5.30
CA HIS A 150 -2.75 -9.92 -4.22
C HIS A 150 -1.26 -9.90 -3.84
N ASP A 151 -0.37 -9.81 -4.82
CA ASP A 151 1.09 -9.72 -4.58
C ASP A 151 1.46 -8.47 -3.78
N VAL A 152 0.81 -7.32 -4.04
CA VAL A 152 0.99 -6.09 -3.25
C VAL A 152 0.65 -6.35 -1.79
N CYS A 153 -0.51 -6.94 -1.50
CA CYS A 153 -0.90 -7.23 -0.12
C CYS A 153 0.03 -8.25 0.55
N ALA A 154 0.46 -9.28 -0.17
CA ALA A 154 1.43 -10.24 0.33
C ALA A 154 2.76 -9.53 0.68
N GLN A 155 3.27 -8.61 -0.14
CA GLN A 155 4.49 -7.86 0.16
C GLN A 155 4.36 -7.02 1.43
N LEU A 156 3.21 -6.36 1.63
CA LEU A 156 2.94 -5.57 2.83
C LEU A 156 2.87 -6.43 4.10
N GLU A 157 2.26 -7.61 4.02
CA GLU A 157 2.21 -8.59 5.12
C GLU A 157 3.60 -9.11 5.52
N HIS A 158 4.53 -9.21 4.57
CA HIS A 158 5.92 -9.58 4.83
C HIS A 158 6.81 -8.40 5.29
N GLY A 159 6.22 -7.24 5.59
CA GLY A 159 6.95 -6.08 6.09
C GLY A 159 7.57 -5.21 5.00
N GLY A 160 7.09 -5.31 3.76
CA GLY A 160 7.43 -4.39 2.68
C GLY A 160 7.04 -2.95 3.00
N PRO A 161 7.60 -1.97 2.27
CA PRO A 161 7.29 -0.56 2.49
C PRO A 161 5.82 -0.28 2.17
N GLN A 162 5.13 0.47 3.03
CA GLN A 162 3.72 0.88 2.82
C GLN A 162 3.62 2.03 1.81
N GLN A 163 4.10 1.79 0.60
CA GLN A 163 4.05 2.75 -0.49
C GLN A 163 4.00 2.04 -1.83
N GLY A 164 3.46 2.70 -2.84
CA GLY A 164 3.38 2.16 -4.19
C GLY A 164 2.69 3.10 -5.16
N LEU A 165 2.44 2.64 -6.37
CA LEU A 165 1.70 3.40 -7.39
C LEU A 165 0.20 3.48 -7.06
N LEU A 166 -0.54 4.25 -7.84
CA LEU A 166 -1.99 4.38 -7.68
C LEU A 166 -2.70 3.02 -7.82
N ALA A 167 -2.23 2.15 -8.73
CA ALA A 167 -2.76 0.79 -8.88
C ALA A 167 -2.58 -0.03 -7.59
N ASP A 168 -1.42 0.08 -6.94
CA ASP A 168 -1.13 -0.59 -5.68
C ASP A 168 -2.05 -0.07 -4.57
N LYS A 169 -2.30 1.24 -4.51
CA LYS A 169 -3.25 1.82 -3.56
C LYS A 169 -4.66 1.25 -3.73
N ILE A 170 -5.13 1.12 -4.97
CA ILE A 170 -6.43 0.51 -5.29
C ILE A 170 -6.45 -0.96 -4.85
N ALA A 171 -5.34 -1.69 -5.02
CA ALA A 171 -5.21 -3.04 -4.49
C ALA A 171 -5.28 -3.10 -2.96
N VAL A 172 -4.60 -2.18 -2.26
CA VAL A 172 -4.70 -2.10 -0.79
C VAL A 172 -6.12 -1.80 -0.33
N ASP A 173 -6.81 -0.89 -1.02
CA ASP A 173 -8.21 -0.56 -0.72
C ASP A 173 -9.15 -1.77 -0.85
N ALA A 174 -8.92 -2.62 -1.85
CA ALA A 174 -9.76 -3.79 -2.12
C ALA A 174 -9.40 -5.03 -1.29
N PHE A 175 -8.11 -5.37 -1.19
CA PHE A 175 -7.67 -6.68 -0.70
C PHE A 175 -7.07 -6.66 0.71
N CYS A 176 -6.46 -5.55 1.14
CA CYS A 176 -5.81 -5.46 2.45
C CYS A 176 -5.97 -4.07 3.11
N PRO A 177 -7.23 -3.66 3.39
CA PRO A 177 -7.55 -2.31 3.85
C PRO A 177 -6.91 -1.93 5.20
N GLN A 178 -6.39 -2.89 5.96
CA GLN A 178 -5.61 -2.63 7.17
C GLN A 178 -4.36 -1.77 6.93
N PHE A 179 -3.79 -1.80 5.73
CA PHE A 179 -2.61 -0.99 5.40
C PHE A 179 -2.98 0.41 4.86
N ASN A 180 -4.26 0.68 4.58
CA ASN A 180 -4.71 1.96 4.02
C ASN A 180 -4.26 3.21 4.77
N PRO A 181 -4.31 3.27 6.12
CA PRO A 181 -3.97 4.51 6.84
C PRO A 181 -2.51 4.94 6.66
N GLY A 182 -1.59 3.99 6.40
CA GLY A 182 -0.17 4.25 6.24
C GLY A 182 0.33 4.18 4.80
N PHE A 183 -0.50 3.73 3.86
CA PHE A 183 -0.09 3.54 2.47
C PHE A 183 0.08 4.87 1.74
N ARG A 184 1.31 5.16 1.30
CA ARG A 184 1.62 6.36 0.53
C ARG A 184 1.66 6.07 -0.98
N ILE A 185 0.93 6.87 -1.74
CA ILE A 185 1.04 6.84 -3.20
C ILE A 185 2.33 7.56 -3.61
N LEU A 186 3.16 6.87 -4.38
CA LEU A 186 4.38 7.41 -4.96
C LEU A 186 4.06 8.33 -6.14
N GLU A 187 4.70 9.49 -6.15
CA GLU A 187 4.56 10.44 -7.24
C GLU A 187 5.33 9.95 -8.47
N SER A 188 4.72 10.08 -9.65
CA SER A 188 5.39 9.83 -10.93
C SER A 188 5.46 11.11 -11.75
N ALA A 189 6.61 11.36 -12.35
CA ALA A 189 6.88 12.56 -13.12
C ALA A 189 7.56 12.22 -14.45
N LYS A 190 7.19 12.96 -15.50
CA LYS A 190 7.90 12.93 -16.79
C LYS A 190 8.97 14.01 -16.76
N ILE A 191 10.23 13.59 -16.77
CA ILE A 191 11.38 14.49 -16.65
C ILE A 191 11.87 14.87 -18.04
N SER A 192 12.15 16.16 -18.22
CA SER A 192 12.79 16.69 -19.41
C SER A 192 14.27 16.92 -19.16
N GLY A 193 15.10 16.60 -20.14
CA GLY A 193 16.54 16.77 -20.10
C GLY A 193 17.07 17.43 -21.35
N VAL A 194 18.16 18.18 -21.19
CA VAL A 194 18.98 18.71 -22.27
C VAL A 194 20.44 18.30 -22.09
N PHE A 195 21.02 17.80 -23.16
CA PHE A 195 22.44 17.48 -23.28
C PHE A 195 23.05 18.43 -24.30
N VAL A 196 24.06 19.20 -23.91
CA VAL A 196 24.71 20.20 -24.75
C VAL A 196 26.15 19.78 -25.02
N LEU A 197 26.48 19.60 -26.29
CA LEU A 197 27.85 19.42 -26.77
C LEU A 197 28.42 20.77 -27.22
N THR A 198 29.61 21.14 -26.78
CA THR A 198 30.27 22.40 -27.16
C THR A 198 31.67 22.17 -27.76
N ASP A 199 32.00 22.92 -28.80
CA ASP A 199 33.33 23.00 -29.42
C ASP A 199 33.79 24.45 -29.46
N SER A 200 34.15 25.01 -28.30
CA SER A 200 34.50 26.42 -28.19
C SER A 200 35.81 26.79 -28.89
N LEU A 201 36.64 25.77 -29.18
CA LEU A 201 37.95 25.91 -29.82
C LEU A 201 37.90 25.71 -31.34
N GLY A 202 36.73 25.37 -31.91
CA GLY A 202 36.56 25.17 -33.35
C GLY A 202 37.38 24.01 -33.89
N THR A 203 37.51 22.94 -33.11
CA THR A 203 38.31 21.75 -33.46
C THR A 203 37.68 20.85 -34.51
N GLY A 204 36.40 21.08 -34.86
CA GLY A 204 35.64 20.22 -35.75
C GLY A 204 34.97 19.05 -35.02
N SER A 205 34.77 19.19 -33.70
CA SER A 205 34.17 18.18 -32.83
C SER A 205 32.63 18.08 -32.96
N ILE A 206 32.03 18.99 -33.73
CA ILE A 206 30.60 19.04 -34.03
C ILE A 206 30.43 19.24 -35.53
N GLU A 207 29.70 18.33 -36.16
CA GLU A 207 29.21 18.51 -37.52
C GLU A 207 27.74 18.95 -37.47
N ALA A 208 27.44 20.00 -38.22
CA ALA A 208 26.10 20.57 -38.32
C ALA A 208 25.72 20.75 -39.79
N ASP A 209 24.51 20.33 -40.13
CA ASP A 209 23.82 20.70 -41.35
C ASP A 209 22.79 21.81 -41.04
N ASP A 210 21.98 22.22 -42.04
CA ASP A 210 21.00 23.31 -41.89
C ASP A 210 19.89 23.02 -40.86
N GLN A 211 19.71 21.77 -40.42
CA GLN A 211 18.61 21.38 -39.52
C GLN A 211 19.04 20.58 -38.28
N THR A 212 20.19 19.90 -38.33
CA THR A 212 20.65 18.98 -37.30
C THR A 212 22.13 19.10 -37.05
N CYS A 213 22.54 18.67 -35.86
CA CYS A 213 23.95 18.56 -35.51
C CYS A 213 24.21 17.27 -34.73
N HIS A 214 25.45 16.80 -34.79
CA HIS A 214 25.91 15.64 -34.05
C HIS A 214 27.40 15.76 -33.70
N GLY A 215 27.86 14.95 -32.75
CA GLY A 215 29.28 14.90 -32.41
C GLY A 215 30.07 14.13 -33.47
N THR A 216 31.29 14.59 -33.71
CA THR A 216 32.29 13.96 -34.58
C THR A 216 33.57 13.70 -33.79
N ASP A 217 34.54 13.01 -34.40
CA ASP A 217 35.82 12.66 -33.78
C ASP A 217 35.68 12.06 -32.38
N GLY A 218 36.20 12.75 -31.37
CA GLY A 218 36.14 12.37 -29.97
C GLY A 218 34.75 12.37 -29.35
N TYR A 219 33.71 12.74 -30.11
CA TYR A 219 32.29 12.71 -29.74
C TYR A 219 31.40 12.00 -30.77
N ALA A 220 31.97 11.19 -31.67
CA ALA A 220 31.23 10.46 -32.72
C ALA A 220 30.14 9.48 -32.20
N ASP A 221 30.13 9.18 -30.90
CA ASP A 221 29.09 8.39 -30.22
C ASP A 221 27.91 9.24 -29.70
N VAL A 222 27.93 10.56 -29.90
CA VAL A 222 26.90 11.50 -29.47
C VAL A 222 26.05 11.94 -30.67
N GLY A 223 24.79 11.52 -30.70
CA GLY A 223 23.82 11.84 -31.74
C GLY A 223 22.39 11.45 -31.35
N ARG A 224 21.46 11.52 -32.31
CA ARG A 224 20.00 11.27 -32.14
C ARG A 224 19.62 9.89 -31.60
N SER A 225 20.54 8.95 -31.49
CA SER A 225 20.27 7.60 -30.98
C SER A 225 21.12 7.25 -29.78
N THR A 226 21.92 8.18 -29.26
CA THR A 226 22.73 7.94 -28.07
C THR A 226 21.80 7.59 -26.90
N PRO A 227 22.00 6.42 -26.27
CA PRO A 227 21.11 5.96 -25.23
C PRO A 227 21.26 6.85 -24.00
N VAL A 228 20.12 7.15 -23.38
CA VAL A 228 20.05 7.77 -22.05
C VAL A 228 19.44 6.75 -21.12
N THR A 229 20.21 6.31 -20.12
CA THR A 229 19.76 5.31 -19.16
C THR A 229 19.69 5.92 -17.78
N VAL A 230 18.60 5.63 -17.08
CA VAL A 230 18.38 6.08 -15.70
C VAL A 230 18.36 4.87 -14.79
N LYS A 231 19.22 4.88 -13.77
CA LYS A 231 19.35 3.80 -12.78
C LYS A 231 19.02 4.31 -11.38
N ASN A 232 18.71 3.40 -10.46
CA ASN A 232 18.72 3.72 -9.03
C ASN A 232 20.14 3.59 -8.44
N GLY A 233 20.30 3.88 -7.14
CA GLY A 233 21.58 3.78 -6.46
C GLY A 233 22.12 2.37 -6.28
N LYS A 234 21.31 1.33 -6.56
CA LYS A 234 21.71 -0.08 -6.62
C LYS A 234 22.19 -0.51 -8.02
N GLY A 235 22.06 0.37 -9.01
CA GLY A 235 22.43 0.10 -10.40
C GLY A 235 21.33 -0.57 -11.24
N GLU A 236 20.12 -0.73 -10.70
CA GLU A 236 18.98 -1.26 -11.45
C GLU A 236 18.49 -0.22 -12.45
N VAL A 237 18.29 -0.63 -13.70
CA VAL A 237 17.77 0.25 -14.75
C VAL A 237 16.28 0.49 -14.51
N LEU A 238 15.91 1.74 -14.26
CA LEU A 238 14.53 2.17 -14.04
C LEU A 238 13.84 2.48 -15.37
N THR A 239 14.54 3.15 -16.27
CA THR A 239 14.05 3.49 -17.60
C THR A 239 15.21 3.77 -18.55
N SER A 240 14.93 3.74 -19.84
CA SER A 240 15.86 4.12 -20.89
C SER A 240 15.13 4.85 -22.00
N THR A 241 15.81 5.83 -22.58
CA THR A 241 15.37 6.61 -23.74
C THR A 241 16.58 6.87 -24.63
N SER A 242 16.45 7.71 -25.66
CA SER A 242 17.58 8.19 -26.44
C SER A 242 17.56 9.71 -26.50
N LEU A 243 18.70 10.30 -26.83
CA LEU A 243 18.75 11.70 -27.23
C LEU A 243 17.79 11.96 -28.41
N GLY A 244 17.20 13.13 -28.47
CA GLY A 244 16.46 13.61 -29.64
C GLY A 244 17.41 14.07 -30.75
N PRO A 245 16.87 14.59 -31.87
CA PRO A 245 17.67 15.28 -32.87
C PRO A 245 18.48 16.41 -32.22
N GLY A 246 19.76 16.52 -32.57
CA GLY A 246 20.60 17.64 -32.14
C GLY A 246 20.22 18.90 -32.91
N THR A 247 20.11 20.03 -32.22
CA THR A 247 19.87 21.35 -32.84
C THR A 247 20.97 22.33 -32.43
N GLY A 248 21.44 23.13 -33.39
CA GLY A 248 22.52 24.07 -33.14
C GLY A 248 23.40 24.27 -34.35
N ASN A 249 24.68 24.47 -34.12
CA ASN A 249 25.70 24.74 -35.14
C ASN A 249 27.01 24.01 -34.78
N SER A 250 28.07 24.26 -35.55
CA SER A 250 29.40 23.66 -35.32
C SER A 250 30.09 24.07 -34.01
N ALA A 251 29.57 25.04 -33.26
CA ALA A 251 30.11 25.44 -31.95
C ALA A 251 29.29 24.89 -30.78
N THR A 252 28.00 24.65 -30.97
CA THR A 252 27.10 24.15 -29.92
C THR A 252 26.01 23.30 -30.52
N CYS A 253 25.85 22.07 -30.01
CA CYS A 253 24.81 21.14 -30.41
C CYS A 253 24.00 20.68 -29.20
N THR A 254 22.68 20.92 -29.21
CA THR A 254 21.77 20.63 -28.10
C THR A 254 20.84 19.47 -28.43
N PHE A 255 20.76 18.50 -27.53
CA PHE A 255 19.90 17.33 -27.66
C PHE A 255 18.89 17.32 -26.52
N SER A 256 17.61 17.23 -26.84
CA SER A 256 16.53 17.12 -25.86
C SER A 256 16.11 15.67 -25.67
N PHE A 257 15.73 15.28 -24.46
CA PHE A 257 15.20 13.95 -24.18
C PHE A 257 14.18 14.01 -23.04
N THR A 258 13.33 12.99 -22.95
CA THR A 258 12.37 12.86 -21.83
C THR A 258 12.28 11.41 -21.37
N PHE A 259 12.04 11.21 -20.08
CA PHE A 259 11.87 9.89 -19.49
C PHE A 259 10.95 9.95 -18.25
N PRO A 260 10.15 8.91 -17.98
CA PRO A 260 9.34 8.83 -16.77
C PRO A 260 10.17 8.32 -15.58
N ILE A 261 9.92 8.85 -14.39
CA ILE A 261 10.41 8.30 -13.12
C ILE A 261 9.30 8.31 -12.07
N THR A 262 9.47 7.47 -11.06
CA THR A 262 8.62 7.41 -9.87
C THR A 262 9.48 7.64 -8.63
N GLU A 263 8.98 8.38 -7.66
CA GLU A 263 9.59 8.57 -6.33
C GLU A 263 9.88 7.22 -5.64
N GLY A 264 10.74 7.22 -4.62
CA GLY A 264 10.98 6.05 -3.76
C GLY A 264 12.33 5.39 -3.97
N GLN A 265 13.14 5.89 -4.90
CA GLN A 265 14.55 5.49 -5.03
C GLN A 265 15.44 6.34 -4.12
N ASP A 266 16.57 5.78 -3.70
CA ASP A 266 17.58 6.48 -2.90
C ASP A 266 18.24 7.63 -3.68
N ARG A 267 18.44 7.42 -4.98
CA ARG A 267 18.94 8.41 -5.96
C ARG A 267 18.66 7.93 -7.38
N TYR A 268 18.73 8.85 -8.34
CA TYR A 268 18.57 8.59 -9.76
C TYR A 268 19.87 8.93 -10.48
N VAL A 269 20.46 7.94 -11.14
CA VAL A 269 21.71 8.07 -11.87
C VAL A 269 21.40 8.13 -13.36
N VAL A 270 21.55 9.30 -13.96
CA VAL A 270 21.34 9.54 -15.39
C VAL A 270 22.66 9.39 -16.12
N SER A 271 22.69 8.56 -17.15
CA SER A 271 23.86 8.30 -17.99
C SER A 271 23.52 8.56 -19.45
N VAL A 272 24.44 9.18 -20.18
CA VAL A 272 24.29 9.46 -21.62
C VAL A 272 25.41 8.74 -22.36
N GLY A 273 25.06 7.67 -23.06
CA GLY A 273 26.01 6.79 -23.73
C GLY A 273 27.11 6.32 -22.77
N ARG A 274 28.36 6.64 -23.08
CA ARG A 274 29.54 6.36 -22.24
C ARG A 274 30.14 7.62 -21.62
N ARG A 275 29.39 8.74 -21.60
CA ARG A 275 29.89 10.09 -21.26
C ARG A 275 29.73 10.46 -19.78
N GLY A 276 29.63 9.46 -18.92
CA GLY A 276 29.56 9.61 -17.47
C GLY A 276 28.16 9.37 -16.90
N GLU A 277 28.11 9.41 -15.57
CA GLU A 277 26.92 9.19 -14.76
C GLU A 277 26.70 10.40 -13.84
N PHE A 278 25.47 10.88 -13.76
CA PHE A 278 25.08 12.07 -12.98
C PHE A 278 23.99 11.69 -11.99
N SER A 279 24.23 11.94 -10.70
CA SER A 279 23.32 11.56 -9.62
C SER A 279 22.38 12.72 -9.24
N TYR A 280 21.09 12.43 -9.12
CA TYR A 280 20.05 13.39 -8.74
C TYR A 280 19.10 12.80 -7.70
N SER A 281 18.44 13.67 -6.93
CA SER A 281 17.23 13.31 -6.17
C SER A 281 15.97 13.40 -7.04
N PHE A 282 14.88 12.77 -6.61
CA PHE A 282 13.57 12.90 -7.28
C PHE A 282 13.15 14.37 -7.39
N GLU A 283 13.30 15.12 -6.30
CA GLU A 283 12.91 16.54 -6.25
C GLU A 283 13.72 17.39 -7.23
N GLN A 284 15.04 17.15 -7.34
CA GLN A 284 15.89 17.85 -8.31
C GLN A 284 15.43 17.61 -9.74
N LEU A 285 15.17 16.34 -10.11
CA LEU A 285 14.70 16.00 -11.45
C LEU A 285 13.33 16.62 -11.74
N ARG A 286 12.40 16.55 -10.78
CA ARG A 286 11.06 17.10 -10.92
C ARG A 286 11.06 18.62 -11.09
N SER A 287 11.92 19.33 -10.35
CA SER A 287 11.92 20.81 -10.32
C SER A 287 12.78 21.44 -11.40
N HIS A 288 13.93 20.85 -11.74
CA HIS A 288 14.92 21.45 -12.64
C HIS A 288 15.20 20.63 -13.91
N GLY A 289 14.72 19.39 -13.97
CA GLY A 289 15.05 18.47 -15.06
C GLY A 289 16.51 18.04 -15.04
N VAL A 290 17.02 17.67 -16.22
CA VAL A 290 18.43 17.31 -16.42
C VAL A 290 19.10 18.34 -17.32
N GLN A 291 20.26 18.84 -16.90
CA GLN A 291 21.12 19.67 -17.73
C GLN A 291 22.54 19.13 -17.67
N ILE A 292 23.04 18.64 -18.80
CA ILE A 292 24.38 18.10 -18.94
C ILE A 292 25.08 18.87 -20.06
N ARG A 293 26.30 19.33 -19.79
CA ARG A 293 27.16 19.97 -20.79
C ARG A 293 28.48 19.22 -20.89
N LEU A 294 28.86 18.90 -22.11
CA LEU A 294 30.10 18.21 -22.46
C LEU A 294 30.80 18.99 -23.57
N GLY A 295 32.12 19.07 -23.53
CA GLY A 295 32.87 19.80 -24.54
C GLY A 295 34.11 20.46 -23.96
N ARG A 296 34.85 21.14 -24.84
CA ARG A 296 35.99 21.97 -24.45
C ARG A 296 35.73 23.42 -24.81
#